data_AF-A0A923BDW8-F1
#
_entry.id   AF-A0A923BDW8-F1
#
_cell.length_a   1.000
_cell.length_b   1.000
_cell.length_c   1.000
_cell.angle_alpha   90.00
_cell.angle_beta   90.00
_cell.angle_gamma   90.00
#
_symmetry.space_group_name_H-M   'P 1'
#
loop_
_entity.id
_entity.type
_entity.pdbx_description
1 polymer ?
#
loop_
_entity_poly.entity_id
_entity_poly.type
_entity_poly.pdbx_seq_one_letter_code
_entity_poly.pdbx_strand_id
1 'polypeptide(L)' 'MHLNPLQRLLRWISVEESLPDSDLTVMTFSPVGSDDPVWLGYWDGEFWYSAEGFRIFVTHWMEFPEPPTEASHGA' A
#
# COMPACT_ATOMS: atom_id res chain seq x y z
N MET A 1 -27.60 9.85 -13.17
CA MET A 1 -26.14 10.03 -13.29
C MET A 1 -25.58 10.10 -11.88
N HIS A 2 -25.07 8.98 -11.35
CA HIS A 2 -24.38 8.99 -10.06
C HIS A 2 -22.90 9.27 -10.34
N LEU A 3 -22.43 10.45 -9.98
CA LEU A 3 -21.00 10.72 -9.89
C LEU A 3 -20.48 9.90 -8.69
N ASN A 4 -19.47 9.06 -8.92
CA ASN A 4 -18.85 8.24 -7.88
C ASN A 4 -18.00 9.17 -6.96
N PRO A 5 -18.40 9.48 -5.72
CA PRO A 5 -17.89 10.68 -5.05
C PRO A 5 -16.44 10.64 -4.59
N LEU A 6 -15.76 9.50 -4.60
CA LEU A 6 -14.43 9.39 -4.02
C LEU A 6 -13.57 8.42 -4.81
N GLN A 7 -13.01 8.88 -5.94
CA GLN A 7 -11.67 8.42 -6.29
C GLN A 7 -10.76 8.94 -5.17
N ARG A 8 -10.62 8.17 -4.09
CA ARG A 8 -9.65 8.49 -3.06
C ARG A 8 -8.32 8.65 -3.76
N LEU A 9 -7.73 9.85 -3.64
CA LEU A 9 -6.52 10.20 -4.36
C LEU A 9 -5.42 9.26 -3.89
N LEU A 10 -5.09 8.28 -4.73
CA LEU A 10 -4.00 7.35 -4.48
C LEU A 10 -2.71 8.16 -4.50
N ARG A 11 -2.08 8.25 -3.33
CA ARG A 11 -0.84 8.99 -3.14
C ARG A 11 0.09 8.17 -2.26
N TRP A 12 1.37 8.26 -2.57
CA TRP A 12 2.43 7.79 -1.69
C TRP A 12 2.53 8.75 -0.50
N ILE A 13 2.47 8.19 0.71
CA ILE A 13 2.57 8.89 1.99
C ILE A 13 3.94 8.55 2.58
N SER A 14 4.70 9.57 2.95
CA SER A 14 5.98 9.37 3.65
C SER A 14 5.74 8.78 5.04
N VAL A 15 6.57 7.84 5.47
CA VAL A 15 6.52 7.28 6.84
C VAL A 15 6.74 8.35 7.92
N GLU A 16 7.38 9.47 7.55
CA GLU A 16 7.58 10.63 8.43
C GLU A 16 6.31 11.51 8.55
N GLU A 17 5.40 11.44 7.57
CA GLU A 17 4.14 12.20 7.58
C GLU A 17 3.07 11.44 8.38
N SER A 18 2.93 10.15 8.10
CA SER A 18 1.97 9.28 8.77
C SER A 18 2.37 7.82 8.56
N LEU A 19 2.01 6.97 9.52
CA LEU A 19 2.04 5.52 9.38
C LEU A 19 0.63 5.00 9.08
N PRO A 20 0.47 3.84 8.42
CA PRO A 20 -0.82 3.20 8.27
C PRO A 20 -1.26 2.57 9.60
N ASP A 21 -2.54 2.18 9.67
CA ASP A 21 -3.04 1.35 10.75
C ASP A 21 -2.33 -0.02 10.77
N SER A 22 -2.10 -0.57 11.97
CA SER A 22 -1.29 -1.79 12.12
C SER A 22 -1.92 -3.06 11.53
N ASP A 23 -3.22 -3.02 11.30
CA ASP A 23 -3.98 -4.14 10.73
C ASP A 23 -4.09 -4.06 9.20
N LEU A 24 -3.46 -3.06 8.57
CA LEU A 24 -3.56 -2.81 7.14
C LEU A 24 -2.35 -3.31 6.36
N THR A 25 -2.61 -4.13 5.33
CA THR A 25 -1.62 -4.40 4.29
C THR A 25 -1.66 -3.30 3.25
N VAL A 26 -0.49 -2.76 2.89
CA VAL A 26 -0.33 -1.62 1.98
C VAL A 26 0.71 -1.93 0.90
N MET A 27 0.73 -1.10 -0.15
CA MET A 27 1.88 -1.00 -1.03
C MET A 27 2.97 -0.20 -0.32
N THR A 28 4.19 -0.70 -0.34
CA THR A 28 5.36 -0.07 0.28
C THR A 28 6.37 0.31 -0.79
N PHE A 29 7.18 1.33 -0.52
CA PHE A 29 8.34 1.69 -1.31
C PHE A 29 9.60 1.63 -0.46
N SER A 30 10.49 0.70 -0.81
CA SER A 30 11.83 0.58 -0.26
C SER A 30 12.86 0.94 -1.33
N PRO A 31 13.67 2.00 -1.14
CA PRO A 31 14.77 2.30 -2.05
C PRO A 31 15.99 1.39 -1.84
N VAL A 32 15.96 0.45 -0.88
CA VAL A 32 17.10 -0.38 -0.51
C VAL A 32 16.70 -1.86 -0.44
N GLY A 33 17.50 -2.72 -1.06
CA GLY A 33 17.50 -4.16 -0.74
C GLY A 33 16.60 -5.06 -1.60
N SER A 34 15.93 -4.55 -2.63
CA SER A 34 15.14 -5.35 -3.56
C SER A 34 15.33 -4.88 -5.00
N ASP A 35 15.28 -5.82 -5.95
CA ASP A 35 15.20 -5.50 -7.39
C ASP A 35 13.86 -4.82 -7.73
N ASP A 36 12.80 -5.15 -6.97
CA ASP A 36 11.49 -4.51 -7.04
C ASP A 36 11.29 -3.55 -5.84
N PRO A 37 11.44 -2.23 -6.04
CA PRO A 37 11.39 -1.27 -4.93
C PRO A 37 9.97 -1.05 -4.39
N VAL A 38 8.94 -1.53 -5.10
CA VAL A 38 7.54 -1.47 -4.67
C VAL A 38 7.04 -2.88 -4.40
N TRP A 39 6.63 -3.16 -3.17
CA TRP A 39 6.12 -4.46 -2.77
C TRP A 39 5.05 -4.37 -1.67
N LEU A 40 4.45 -5.49 -1.32
CA LEU A 40 3.44 -5.56 -0.25
C LEU A 40 4.11 -5.62 1.12
N GLY A 41 3.53 -4.91 2.08
CA GLY A 41 3.99 -4.92 3.46
C GLY A 41 2.96 -4.35 4.44
N TYR A 42 3.30 -4.41 5.72
CA TYR A 42 2.49 -3.89 6.82
C TYR A 42 3.39 -3.31 7.93
N TRP A 43 2.81 -2.39 8.69
CA TRP A 43 3.37 -1.86 9.92
C TRP A 43 2.73 -2.60 11.10
N ASP A 44 3.49 -3.11 12.07
CA ASP A 44 2.90 -3.85 13.20
C ASP A 44 2.65 -2.99 14.45
N GLY A 45 2.93 -1.69 14.38
CA GLY A 45 2.95 -0.78 15.53
C GLY A 45 4.37 -0.36 15.94
N GLU A 46 5.40 -1.11 15.55
CA GLU A 46 6.80 -0.84 15.91
C GLU A 46 7.78 -1.00 14.74
N PHE A 47 7.55 -1.95 13.82
CA PHE A 47 8.40 -2.25 12.69
C PHE A 47 7.62 -2.52 11.40
N TRP A 48 8.32 -2.32 10.28
CA TRP A 48 7.83 -2.67 8.95
C TRP A 48 8.21 -4.09 8.57
N TYR A 49 7.25 -4.82 8.02
CA TYR A 49 7.41 -6.17 7.52
C TYR A 49 6.90 -6.30 6.08
N SER A 50 7.56 -7.14 5.27
CA SER A 50 7.03 -7.59 4.00
C SER A 50 5.80 -8.47 4.21
N ALA A 51 5.01 -8.68 3.16
CA ALA A 51 3.88 -9.61 3.22
C ALA A 51 4.29 -11.05 3.59
N GLU A 52 5.56 -11.44 3.37
CA GLU A 52 6.10 -12.73 3.81
C GLU A 52 6.61 -12.74 5.27
N GLY A 53 6.56 -11.60 5.98
CA GLY A 53 6.96 -11.48 7.38
C GLY A 53 8.44 -11.18 7.61
N PHE A 54 9.18 -10.75 6.59
CA PHE A 54 10.56 -10.29 6.75
C PHE A 54 10.61 -8.82 7.12
N ARG A 55 11.49 -8.43 8.04
CA ARG A 55 11.66 -7.01 8.39
C ARG A 55 12.25 -6.24 7.21
N ILE A 56 11.65 -5.11 6.88
CA ILE A 56 12.05 -4.27 5.75
C ILE A 56 12.23 -2.81 6.15
N PHE A 57 12.88 -2.04 5.28
CA PHE A 57 12.94 -0.59 5.39
C PHE A 57 11.93 0.02 4.42
N VAL A 58 11.11 0.95 4.88
CA VAL A 58 10.07 1.59 4.06
C VAL A 58 10.21 3.09 4.21
N THR A 59 10.19 3.81 3.09
CA THR A 59 10.20 5.29 3.09
C THR A 59 8.83 5.87 2.79
N HIS A 60 8.04 5.19 1.98
CA HIS A 60 6.71 5.61 1.61
C HIS A 60 5.78 4.40 1.53
N TRP A 61 4.50 4.64 1.78
CA TRP A 61 3.46 3.64 1.64
C TRP A 61 2.24 4.23 0.92
N MET A 62 1.39 3.36 0.40
CA MET A 62 0.17 3.74 -0.28
C MET A 62 -0.86 2.63 -0.07
N GLU A 63 -2.10 3.00 0.22
CA GLU A 63 -3.17 2.02 0.24
C GLU A 63 -3.47 1.48 -1.15
N PHE A 64 -4.10 0.30 -1.20
CA PHE A 64 -4.53 -0.26 -2.47
C PHE A 64 -5.57 0.64 -3.16
N PRO A 65 -5.55 0.68 -4.51
CA PRO A 65 -6.71 1.15 -5.25
C PRO A 65 -7.95 0.37 -4.84
N GLU A 66 -9.10 1.05 -4.85
CA GLU A 66 -10.38 0.36 -4.77
C GLU A 66 -10.47 -0.69 -5.88
N PRO A 67 -10.96 -1.91 -5.59
CA PRO A 67 -11.12 -2.93 -6.61
C PRO A 67 -12.13 -2.45 -7.68
N PRO A 68 -12.02 -2.96 -8.92
CA PRO A 68 -13.02 -2.65 -9.93
C PRO A 68 -14.40 -3.12 -9.48
N THR A 69 -15.42 -2.29 -9.71
CA THR A 69 -16.81 -2.58 -9.31
C THR A 69 -17.51 -3.60 -10.21
N GLU A 70 -16.94 -3.90 -11.37
CA GLU A 70 -17.44 -4.92 -12.29
C GLU A 70 -16.36 -5.96 -12.54
N ALA A 71 -16.69 -7.23 -12.33
CA ALA A 71 -15.89 -8.34 -12.80
C ALA A 71 -16.10 -8.45 -14.32
N SER A 72 -15.36 -7.67 -15.10
CA SER A 72 -15.29 -7.88 -16.55
C SER A 72 -14.63 -9.23 -16.81
N HIS A 73 -15.46 -10.28 -16.85
CA HIS A 73 -15.11 -11.53 -17.49
C HIS A 73 -14.97 -11.20 -18.98
N GLY A 74 -13.73 -11.06 -19.45
CA GLY A 74 -13.45 -11.09 -20.88
C GLY A 74 -13.94 -12.43 -21.43
N ALA A 75 -14.90 -12.37 -22.35
CA ALA A 75 -15.32 -13.50 -23.18
C ALA A 75 -14.23 -13.89 -24.18
#